data_AF-X0ZWS0-F1
#
_entry.id   AF-X0ZWS0-F1
#
_cell.length_a   1.000
_cell.length_b   1.000
_cell.length_c   1.000
_cell.angle_alpha   90.00
_cell.angle_beta   90.00
_cell.angle_gamma   90.00
#
_symmetry.space_group_name_H-M   'P 1'
#
loop_
_entity.id
_entity.type
_entity.pdbx_description
1 polymer ?
#
loop_
_entity_poly.entity_id
_entity_poly.type
_entity_poly.pdbx_seq_one_letter_code
_entity_poly.pdbx_strand_id
1 'polypeptide(L)'
;MIPIKLKMRNFMCYRDNVPPLLFDGIHTACICGDNGNGKSALIDAMTWALWGRTRAKSDDDLIHLGQTEMEVEFDFAVGQQLYRIIRKHSKPKRRGRSGRTILEFQIATGGSFRSITGDSITQTQQKI
;
A
#
# COMPACT_ATOMS: atom_id res chain seq x y z
N MET A 1 10.21 -7.43 -10.33
CA MET A 1 8.92 -6.75 -10.06
C MET A 1 8.98 -5.37 -10.69
N ILE A 2 7.91 -4.93 -11.35
CA ILE A 2 7.79 -3.61 -12.00
C ILE A 2 6.53 -2.92 -11.46
N PRO A 3 6.62 -1.73 -10.85
CA PRO A 3 5.44 -0.99 -10.38
C PRO A 3 4.59 -0.50 -11.56
N ILE A 4 3.27 -0.53 -11.41
CA ILE A 4 2.31 -0.07 -12.44
C ILE A 4 1.46 1.08 -11.90
N LYS A 5 0.90 0.93 -10.71
CA LYS A 5 0.06 1.95 -10.08
C LYS A 5 0.24 1.95 -8.57
N LEU A 6 0.35 3.13 -7.98
CA LEU A 6 0.29 3.33 -6.53
C LEU A 6 -0.84 4.32 -6.21
N LYS A 7 -1.82 3.87 -5.43
CA LYS A 7 -2.91 4.71 -4.91
C LYS A 7 -2.87 4.66 -3.39
N MET A 8 -3.00 5.82 -2.76
CA MET A 8 -2.96 5.97 -1.31
C MET A 8 -4.16 6.78 -0.86
N ARG A 9 -4.68 6.43 0.31
CA ARG A 9 -5.70 7.20 1.02
C ARG A 9 -5.30 7.30 2.48
N ASN A 10 -5.24 8.53 2.98
CA ASN A 10 -4.91 8.83 4.38
C ASN A 10 -3.59 8.21 4.86
N PHE A 11 -2.58 8.13 3.99
CA PHE A 11 -1.27 7.54 4.29
C PHE A 11 -0.22 8.64 4.49
N MET A 12 0.28 8.80 5.71
CA MET A 12 1.24 9.83 6.10
C MET A 12 0.84 11.23 5.64
N CYS A 13 1.56 11.84 4.69
CA CYS A 13 1.24 13.15 4.12
C CYS A 13 0.18 13.11 3.00
N TYR A 14 -0.11 11.92 2.47
CA TYR A 14 -1.10 11.73 1.40
C TYR A 14 -2.50 11.62 2.00
N ARG A 15 -3.35 12.60 1.67
CA ARG A 15 -4.72 12.71 2.16
C ARG A 15 -5.67 11.79 1.40
N ASP A 16 -6.96 11.92 1.67
CA ASP A 16 -7.98 11.35 0.81
C ASP A 16 -8.00 12.02 -0.58
N ASN A 17 -8.51 11.31 -1.57
CA ASN A 17 -8.67 11.77 -2.96
C ASN A 17 -7.38 12.24 -3.67
N VAL A 18 -6.21 11.76 -3.24
CA VAL A 18 -4.97 11.95 -4.00
C VAL A 18 -5.04 11.11 -5.29
N PRO A 19 -4.71 11.68 -6.47
CA PRO A 19 -4.67 10.92 -7.71
C PRO A 19 -3.68 9.74 -7.63
N PRO A 20 -3.98 8.61 -8.29
CA PRO A 20 -3.03 7.50 -8.35
C PRO A 20 -1.76 7.92 -9.10
N LEU A 21 -0.60 7.49 -8.60
CA LEU A 21 0.65 7.57 -9.32
C LEU A 21 0.71 6.40 -10.32
N LEU A 22 0.69 6.72 -11.61
CA LEU A 22 0.86 5.76 -12.70
C LEU A 22 2.33 5.69 -13.08
N PHE A 23 2.86 4.48 -13.18
CA PHE A 23 4.26 4.21 -13.54
C PHE A 23 4.43 3.79 -15.00
N ASP A 24 3.33 3.65 -15.75
CA ASP A 24 3.36 3.29 -17.16
C ASP A 24 4.26 4.23 -17.97
N GLY A 25 5.19 3.65 -18.72
CA GLY A 25 6.16 4.40 -19.54
C GLY A 25 7.34 5.00 -18.77
N ILE A 26 7.39 4.88 -17.44
CA ILE A 26 8.52 5.36 -16.63
C ILE A 26 9.60 4.27 -16.56
N HIS A 27 10.63 4.39 -17.39
CA HIS A 27 11.81 3.51 -17.29
C HIS A 27 12.74 3.89 -16.13
N THR A 28 12.85 5.19 -15.83
CA THR A 28 13.70 5.71 -14.77
C THR A 28 13.06 6.95 -14.18
N ALA A 29 12.93 6.99 -12.86
CA ALA A 29 12.38 8.14 -12.13
C ALA A 29 13.38 8.68 -11.11
N CYS A 30 13.42 9.99 -10.98
CA CYS A 30 14.06 10.68 -9.87
C CYS A 30 12.96 11.33 -9.02
N ILE A 31 12.93 11.03 -7.71
CA ILE A 31 12.01 11.64 -6.76
C ILE A 31 12.77 12.73 -6.01
N CYS A 32 12.53 13.99 -6.36
CA CYS A 32 13.20 15.16 -5.77
C CYS A 32 12.20 16.12 -5.11
N GLY A 33 12.72 17.04 -4.28
CA GLY A 33 11.92 18.03 -3.54
C GLY A 33 12.35 18.14 -2.07
N ASP A 34 11.74 19.05 -1.33
CA ASP A 34 12.12 19.36 0.05
C ASP A 34 11.75 18.27 1.07
N ASN A 35 12.38 18.34 2.23
CA ASN A 35 12.05 17.48 3.36
C ASN A 35 10.59 17.69 3.78
N GLY A 36 9.86 16.60 4.01
CA GLY A 36 8.43 16.64 4.34
C GLY A 36 7.49 16.51 3.15
N ASN A 37 7.96 16.64 1.90
CA ASN A 37 7.09 16.56 0.70
C ASN A 37 6.63 15.14 0.32
N GLY A 38 6.78 14.15 1.20
CA GLY A 38 6.26 12.80 0.98
C GLY A 38 7.10 11.85 0.12
N LYS A 39 8.30 12.26 -0.32
CA LYS A 39 9.20 11.43 -1.14
C LYS A 39 9.46 10.05 -0.55
N SER A 40 9.85 9.98 0.72
CA SER A 40 10.07 8.70 1.38
C SER A 40 8.77 7.96 1.69
N ALA A 41 7.66 8.69 1.86
CA ALA A 41 6.35 8.10 2.08
C ALA A 41 5.84 7.32 0.85
N LEU A 42 6.21 7.72 -0.37
CA LEU A 42 5.95 6.91 -1.59
C LEU A 42 6.60 5.54 -1.50
N ILE A 43 7.86 5.49 -1.06
CA ILE A 43 8.60 4.25 -0.92
C ILE A 43 8.01 3.43 0.23
N ASP A 44 7.73 4.06 1.38
CA ASP A 44 7.10 3.40 2.52
C ASP A 44 5.73 2.81 2.15
N ALA A 45 4.94 3.50 1.31
CA ALA A 45 3.65 2.99 0.86
C ALA A 45 3.80 1.69 0.07
N MET A 46 4.76 1.63 -0.87
CA MET A 46 5.03 0.41 -1.64
C MET A 46 5.52 -0.73 -0.75
N THR A 47 6.50 -0.47 0.13
CA THR A 47 7.03 -1.52 1.03
C THR A 47 6.00 -1.98 2.05
N TRP A 48 5.15 -1.08 2.53
CA TRP A 48 4.08 -1.41 3.45
C TRP A 48 2.97 -2.21 2.79
N ALA A 49 2.56 -1.85 1.57
CA ALA A 49 1.60 -2.65 0.81
C ALA A 49 2.10 -4.09 0.65
N LEU A 50 3.32 -4.25 0.12
CA LEU A 50 3.92 -5.56 -0.17
C LEU A 50 4.15 -6.40 1.09
N TRP A 51 4.77 -5.83 2.12
CA TRP A 51 5.31 -6.62 3.24
C TRP A 51 4.81 -6.22 4.62
N GLY A 52 3.97 -5.18 4.72
CA GLY A 52 3.61 -4.59 6.01
C GLY A 52 4.82 -3.99 6.72
N ARG A 53 5.84 -3.54 5.97
CA ARG A 53 7.09 -3.00 6.51
C ARG A 53 7.29 -1.55 6.12
N THR A 54 7.76 -0.78 7.11
CA THR A 54 7.90 0.68 7.06
C THR A 54 8.96 1.07 8.09
N ARG A 55 9.42 2.33 8.03
CA ARG A 55 10.33 2.91 9.02
C ARG A 55 9.61 3.43 10.28
N ALA A 56 8.29 3.50 10.27
CA ALA A 56 7.47 3.88 11.42
C ALA A 56 7.46 2.79 12.49
N LYS A 57 7.25 3.19 13.75
CA LYS A 57 7.25 2.27 14.90
C LYS A 57 5.96 1.46 15.00
N SER A 58 4.84 2.04 14.56
CA SER A 58 3.52 1.42 14.52
C SER A 58 2.85 1.68 13.18
N ASP A 59 1.99 0.76 12.75
CA ASP A 59 1.08 0.99 11.62
C ASP A 59 0.09 2.14 11.91
N ASP A 60 -0.24 2.39 13.18
CA ASP A 60 -1.08 3.53 13.58
C ASP A 60 -0.44 4.89 13.22
N ASP A 61 0.90 4.96 13.23
CA ASP A 61 1.67 6.17 12.92
C ASP A 61 1.66 6.50 11.41
N LEU A 62 1.29 5.53 10.58
CA LEU A 62 1.14 5.74 9.14
C LEU A 62 -0.18 6.42 8.77
N ILE A 63 -1.17 6.42 9.66
CA ILE A 63 -2.47 7.03 9.39
C ILE A 63 -2.33 8.55 9.43
N HIS A 64 -2.81 9.23 8.38
CA HIS A 64 -2.81 10.68 8.29
C HIS A 64 -3.44 11.32 9.54
N LEU A 65 -2.88 12.43 9.99
CA LEU A 65 -3.35 13.12 11.20
C LEU A 65 -4.84 13.47 11.07
N GLY A 66 -5.61 13.20 12.12
CA GLY A 66 -7.06 13.40 12.15
C GLY A 66 -7.87 12.27 11.51
N GLN A 67 -7.23 11.25 10.92
CA GLN A 67 -7.91 10.10 10.32
C GLN A 67 -7.86 8.87 11.25
N THR A 68 -8.77 7.92 10.99
CA THR A 68 -8.93 6.67 11.74
C THR A 68 -8.51 5.45 10.95
N GLU A 69 -8.33 5.57 9.64
CA GLU A 69 -7.92 4.49 8.76
C GLU A 69 -7.12 5.02 7.57
N MET A 70 -6.34 4.13 6.97
CA MET A 70 -5.57 4.35 5.76
C MET A 70 -5.64 3.14 4.84
N GLU A 71 -5.29 3.36 3.57
CA GLU A 71 -5.30 2.35 2.55
C GLU A 71 -4.20 2.63 1.52
N VAL A 72 -3.51 1.55 1.12
CA VAL A 72 -2.58 1.56 -0.01
C VAL A 72 -2.99 0.45 -0.97
N GLU A 73 -3.23 0.84 -2.22
CA GLU A 73 -3.45 -0.04 -3.35
C GLU A 73 -2.22 0.05 -4.26
N PHE A 74 -1.58 -1.10 -4.49
CA PHE A 74 -0.35 -1.19 -5.28
C PHE A 74 -0.49 -2.27 -6.35
N ASP A 75 -0.44 -1.85 -7.61
CA ASP A 75 -0.43 -2.72 -8.78
C ASP A 75 1.00 -2.87 -9.27
N PHE A 76 1.42 -4.11 -9.54
CA PHE A 76 2.76 -4.42 -10.02
C PHE A 76 2.77 -5.66 -10.92
N ALA A 77 3.79 -5.76 -11.75
CA ALA A 77 4.03 -6.90 -12.64
C ALA A 77 5.20 -7.78 -12.14
N VAL A 78 5.05 -9.09 -12.29
CA VAL A 78 6.13 -10.08 -12.19
C VAL A 78 6.12 -10.91 -13.47
N GLY A 79 7.14 -10.75 -14.30
CA GLY A 79 7.08 -11.24 -15.68
C GLY A 79 5.93 -10.58 -16.42
N GLN A 80 5.05 -11.37 -17.04
CA GLN A 80 3.83 -10.87 -17.69
C GLN A 80 2.60 -10.87 -16.78
N GLN A 81 2.72 -11.38 -15.56
CA GLN A 81 1.59 -11.48 -14.64
C GLN A 81 1.43 -10.18 -13.86
N LEU A 82 0.23 -9.61 -13.92
CA LEU A 82 -0.15 -8.46 -13.12
C LEU A 82 -0.77 -8.91 -11.80
N TYR A 83 -0.43 -8.18 -10.75
CA TYR A 83 -0.92 -8.36 -9.40
C TYR A 83 -1.39 -7.04 -8.82
N ARG A 84 -2.30 -7.13 -7.85
CA ARG A 84 -2.76 -6.01 -7.04
C ARG A 84 -2.73 -6.42 -5.58
N ILE A 85 -2.14 -5.56 -4.76
CA ILE A 85 -2.26 -5.63 -3.31
C ILE A 85 -3.10 -4.45 -2.85
N ILE A 86 -4.09 -4.73 -1.99
CA ILE A 86 -4.80 -3.71 -1.24
C ILE A 86 -4.54 -4.00 0.23
N ARG A 87 -3.85 -3.08 0.92
CA ARG A 87 -3.62 -3.17 2.35
C ARG A 87 -4.30 -2.00 3.05
N LYS A 88 -5.12 -2.31 4.06
CA LYS A 88 -5.87 -1.33 4.86
C LYS A 88 -5.46 -1.46 6.31
N HIS A 89 -5.37 -0.35 7.02
CA HIS A 89 -5.18 -0.33 8.47
C HIS A 89 -6.15 0.64 9.11
N SER A 90 -6.75 0.24 10.22
CA SER A 90 -7.64 1.07 11.01
C SER A 90 -7.20 1.09 12.46
N LYS A 91 -7.23 2.27 13.07
CA LYS A 91 -6.98 2.47 14.50
C LYS A 91 -7.84 1.55 15.37
N PRO A 92 -7.36 1.18 16.56
CA PRO A 92 -8.15 0.42 17.51
C PRO A 92 -9.39 1.23 17.94
N LYS A 93 -10.56 0.58 17.97
CA LYS A 93 -11.80 1.19 18.50
C LYS A 93 -11.76 1.46 20.01
N ARG A 94 -10.82 0.83 20.74
CA ARG A 94 -10.66 0.98 22.19
C ARG A 94 -9.19 1.24 22.51
N ARG A 95 -8.93 2.17 23.43
CA ARG A 95 -7.57 2.51 23.90
C ARG A 95 -6.89 1.25 24.46
N GLY A 96 -5.61 1.05 24.12
CA GLY A 96 -4.81 -0.10 24.58
C GLY A 96 -4.94 -1.39 23.75
N ARG A 97 -5.66 -1.38 22.63
CA ARG A 97 -5.64 -2.47 21.64
C ARG A 97 -4.80 -2.08 20.43
N SER A 98 -4.35 -3.07 19.68
CA SER A 98 -3.72 -2.85 18.38
C SER A 98 -4.77 -2.52 17.31
N GLY A 99 -4.38 -1.71 16.33
CA GLY A 99 -5.17 -1.50 15.11
C GLY A 99 -5.42 -2.80 14.35
N ARG A 100 -6.38 -2.77 13.43
CA ARG A 100 -6.72 -3.91 12.57
C ARG A 100 -6.16 -3.68 11.17
N THR A 101 -5.40 -4.64 10.67
CA THR A 101 -4.91 -4.67 9.29
C THR A 101 -5.72 -5.67 8.47
N ILE A 102 -6.00 -5.32 7.22
CA ILE A 102 -6.57 -6.20 6.20
C ILE A 102 -5.61 -6.21 5.02
N LEU A 103 -5.35 -7.39 4.47
CA LEU A 103 -4.52 -7.59 3.29
C LEU A 103 -5.32 -8.39 2.27
N GLU A 104 -5.52 -7.81 1.10
CA GLU A 104 -6.06 -8.48 -0.07
C GLU A 104 -4.97 -8.60 -1.13
N PHE A 105 -4.81 -9.79 -1.67
CA PHE A 105 -3.88 -10.06 -2.76
C PHE A 105 -4.65 -10.63 -3.95
N GLN A 106 -4.46 -10.00 -5.10
CA GLN A 106 -5.24 -10.26 -6.30
C GLN A 106 -4.31 -10.46 -7.49
N ILE A 107 -4.73 -11.32 -8.42
CA ILE A 107 -4.03 -11.63 -9.66
C ILE A 107 -4.93 -11.26 -10.84
N ALA A 108 -4.36 -10.65 -11.88
CA ALA A 108 -5.12 -10.32 -13.08
C ALA A 108 -5.38 -11.58 -13.91
N THR A 109 -6.65 -11.82 -14.26
CA THR A 109 -7.12 -12.93 -15.11
C THR A 109 -8.18 -12.41 -16.08
N GLY A 110 -7.91 -12.49 -17.38
CA GLY A 110 -8.88 -12.15 -18.42
C GLY A 110 -9.44 -10.72 -18.33
N GLY A 111 -8.59 -9.74 -17.96
CA GLY A 111 -8.98 -8.32 -17.82
C GLY A 111 -9.64 -7.95 -16.49
N SER A 112 -9.83 -8.91 -15.58
CA SER A 112 -10.33 -8.67 -14.22
C SER A 112 -9.30 -9.07 -13.17
N PHE A 113 -9.48 -8.66 -11.92
CA PHE A 113 -8.67 -9.11 -10.79
C PHE A 113 -9.41 -10.19 -10.01
N ARG A 114 -8.78 -11.34 -9.81
CA ARG A 114 -9.26 -12.44 -8.97
C ARG A 114 -8.48 -12.46 -7.66
N SER A 115 -9.18 -12.59 -6.54
CA SER A 115 -8.54 -12.74 -5.23
C SER A 115 -7.79 -14.07 -5.11
N ILE A 116 -6.56 -14.01 -4.62
CA ILE A 116 -5.71 -15.14 -4.19
C ILE A 116 -5.32 -15.03 -2.70
N THR A 117 -6.00 -14.12 -1.99
CA THR A 117 -5.93 -13.90 -0.55
C THR A 117 -6.11 -15.23 0.21
N GLY A 118 -5.25 -15.49 1.19
CA GLY A 118 -5.38 -16.62 2.10
C GLY A 118 -6.30 -16.30 3.28
N ASP A 119 -6.51 -17.29 4.15
CA ASP A 119 -7.38 -17.19 5.34
C ASP A 119 -6.81 -16.26 6.42
N SER A 120 -5.50 -15.96 6.35
CA SER A 120 -4.82 -15.03 7.23
C SER A 120 -3.86 -14.11 6.47
N ILE A 121 -3.47 -13.00 7.12
CA ILE A 121 -2.40 -12.13 6.60
C ILE A 121 -1.12 -12.93 6.39
N THR A 122 -0.73 -13.77 7.36
CA THR A 122 0.48 -14.60 7.27
C THR A 122 0.46 -15.52 6.06
N GLN A 123 -0.64 -16.23 5.84
CA GLN A 123 -0.78 -17.13 4.69
C GLN A 123 -0.81 -16.36 3.36
N THR A 124 -1.46 -15.19 3.34
CA THR A 124 -1.46 -14.32 2.16
C THR A 124 -0.05 -13.81 1.87
N GLN A 125 0.68 -13.40 2.90
CA GLN A 125 2.04 -12.87 2.80
C GLN A 125 3.05 -13.90 2.29
N GLN A 126 2.83 -15.20 2.56
CA GLN A 126 3.66 -16.29 2.02
C GLN A 126 3.50 -16.49 0.50
N LYS A 127 2.43 -15.96 -0.09
CA LYS A 127 2.17 -16.03 -1.54
C LYS A 127 2.72 -14.82 -2.31
N ILE A 128 3.12 -13.76 -1.61
CA ILE A 128 3.70 -12.52 -2.17
C ILE A 128 5.21 -12.72 -2.31
#